data_AF-A0A0B6YP41-F1
#
_entry.id   AF-A0A0B6YP41-F1
#
_cell.length_a   1.000
_cell.length_b   1.000
_cell.length_c   1.000
_cell.angle_alpha   90.00
_cell.angle_beta   90.00
_cell.angle_gamma   90.00
#
_symmetry.space_group_name_H-M   'P 1'
#
loop_
_entity.id
_entity.type
_entity.pdbx_description
1 polymer ?
#
loop_
_entity_poly.entity_id
_entity_poly.type
_entity_poly.pdbx_seq_one_letter_code
_entity_poly.pdbx_strand_id
1 'polypeptide(L)' 'QILGVELTSVDHLYYDQLKIYVQQHDLLVDNLLYKDVKLTATNDDQYFVFEDFLYQVLLPFSRDTHVLKHFDQNSAT' A
#
# COMPACT_ATOMS: atom_id res chain seq x y z
N GLN A 1 -13.80 3.99 15.14
CA GLN A 1 -13.00 2.81 14.75
C GLN A 1 -13.43 2.44 13.34
N ILE A 2 -12.55 2.54 12.33
CA ILE A 2 -12.97 2.44 10.91
C ILE A 2 -13.03 1.00 10.38
N LEU A 3 -12.57 -0.01 11.14
CA LEU A 3 -12.71 -1.43 10.79
C LEU A 3 -12.96 -2.36 11.98
N GLY A 4 -13.32 -1.85 13.15
CA GLY A 4 -13.52 -2.67 14.35
C GLY A 4 -12.24 -3.32 14.92
N VAL A 5 -11.05 -2.94 14.41
CA VAL A 5 -9.75 -3.40 14.91
C VAL A 5 -9.15 -2.32 15.81
N GLU A 6 -8.59 -2.72 16.95
CA GLU A 6 -7.82 -1.81 17.81
C GLU A 6 -6.41 -1.68 17.23
N LEU A 7 -6.01 -0.44 16.93
CA LEU A 7 -4.66 -0.14 16.47
C LEU A 7 -3.77 0.11 17.68
N THR A 8 -2.63 -0.55 17.71
CA THR A 8 -1.62 -0.36 18.74
C THR A 8 -0.56 0.65 18.28
N SER A 9 0.22 1.18 19.22
CA SER A 9 1.36 2.06 18.94
C SER A 9 2.41 1.41 18.02
N VAL A 10 2.51 0.08 18.06
CA VAL A 10 3.42 -0.71 17.23
C VAL A 10 2.97 -0.71 15.77
N ASP A 11 1.66 -0.79 15.51
CA ASP A 11 1.10 -0.76 14.16
C ASP A 11 1.34 0.59 13.48
N HIS A 12 1.24 1.68 14.25
CA HIS A 12 1.58 3.02 13.77
C HIS A 12 3.07 3.12 13.38
N LEU A 13 3.97 2.62 14.23
CA LEU A 13 5.41 2.64 13.95
C LEU A 13 5.75 1.78 12.72
N TYR A 14 5.09 0.62 12.58
CA TYR A 14 5.27 -0.25 11.42
C TYR A 14 4.85 0.42 10.12
N TYR A 15 3.69 1.09 10.11
CA TYR A 15 3.22 1.83 8.95
C TYR A 15 4.17 2.97 8.55
N ASP A 16 4.72 3.69 9.52
CA ASP A 16 5.72 4.73 9.24
C ASP A 16 7.03 4.16 8.69
N GLN A 17 7.46 2.99 9.17
CA GLN A 17 8.61 2.28 8.62
C GLN A 17 8.36 1.83 7.17
N LEU A 18 7.16 1.36 6.83
CA LEU A 18 6.80 1.02 5.45
C LEU A 18 6.90 2.23 4.52
N LYS A 19 6.49 3.44 4.96
CA LYS A 19 6.66 4.67 4.16
C LYS A 19 8.13 4.97 3.90
N ILE A 20 9.00 4.78 4.88
CA ILE A 20 10.45 4.95 4.70
C ILE A 20 10.98 3.94 3.67
N TYR A 21 10.50 2.70 3.69
CA TYR A 21 10.91 1.69 2.71
C TYR A 21 10.47 1.99 1.28
N VAL A 22 9.30 2.60 1.08
CA VAL A 22 8.88 3.12 -0.22
C VAL A 22 9.90 4.14 -0.74
N GLN A 23 10.39 5.04 0.11
CA GLN A 23 11.36 6.06 -0.29
C GLN A 23 12.77 5.51 -0.53
N GLN A 24 13.16 4.48 0.23
CA GLN A 24 14.51 3.90 0.19
C GLN A 24 14.69 2.85 -0.92
N HIS A 25 13.62 2.16 -1.32
CA HIS A 25 13.67 1.09 -2.30
C HIS A 25 12.77 1.43 -3.49
N ASP A 26 13.38 1.71 -4.63
CA ASP A 26 12.69 1.86 -5.90
C ASP A 26 12.42 0.46 -6.48
N LEU A 27 11.16 0.03 -6.43
CA LEU A 27 10.74 -1.28 -6.95
C LEU A 27 9.99 -1.11 -8.27
N LEU A 28 10.10 -2.11 -9.14
CA LEU A 28 9.34 -2.15 -10.40
C LEU A 28 7.81 -2.02 -10.16
N VAL A 29 7.33 -2.51 -9.02
CA VAL A 29 5.93 -2.43 -8.61
C VAL A 29 5.44 -0.98 -8.50
N ASP A 30 6.31 -0.04 -8.11
CA ASP A 30 5.93 1.39 -8.03
C ASP A 30 5.59 1.93 -9.41
N ASN A 31 6.45 1.62 -10.39
CA ASN A 31 6.25 2.02 -11.78
C ASN A 31 4.98 1.40 -12.38
N LEU A 32 4.61 0.20 -11.95
CA LEU A 32 3.36 -0.43 -12.36
C LEU A 32 2.15 0.26 -11.70
N LEU A 33 2.22 0.54 -10.40
CA LEU A 33 1.18 1.28 -9.67
C LEU A 33 0.97 2.68 -10.23
N TYR A 34 2.04 3.43 -10.52
CA TYR A 34 1.95 4.75 -11.15
C TYR A 34 1.21 4.71 -12.48
N LYS A 35 1.51 3.72 -13.33
CA LYS A 35 0.83 3.59 -14.63
C LYS A 35 -0.63 3.21 -14.47
N ASP A 36 -0.94 2.31 -13.54
CA ASP A 36 -2.30 1.81 -13.32
C ASP A 36 -3.21 2.89 -12.73
N VAL A 37 -2.77 3.57 -11.67
CA VAL A 37 -3.51 4.69 -11.06
C VAL A 37 -3.66 5.83 -12.06
N LYS A 38 -2.63 6.15 -12.84
CA LYS A 38 -2.74 7.20 -13.86
C LYS A 38 -3.72 6.84 -14.98
N LEU A 39 -3.80 5.57 -15.36
CA LEU A 39 -4.76 5.12 -16.38
C LEU A 39 -6.20 5.09 -15.83
N THR A 40 -6.38 4.76 -14.55
CA THR A 40 -7.69 4.58 -13.93
C THR A 40 -8.25 5.85 -13.31
N ALA A 41 -7.44 6.60 -12.56
CA ALA A 41 -7.86 7.81 -11.84
C ALA A 41 -7.72 9.09 -12.68
N THR A 42 -6.68 9.23 -13.52
CA THR A 42 -6.53 10.45 -14.34
C THR A 42 -7.51 10.51 -15.51
N ASN A 43 -8.00 9.36 -15.99
CA ASN A 43 -9.00 9.30 -17.06
C ASN A 43 -10.45 9.37 -16.54
N ASP A 44 -10.65 9.51 -15.23
CA ASP A 44 -11.97 9.60 -14.59
C ASP A 44 -12.12 10.96 -13.88
N ASP A 45 -13.08 11.75 -14.33
CA ASP A 45 -13.37 13.10 -13.82
C ASP A 45 -13.73 13.12 -12.32
N GLN A 46 -14.11 11.98 -11.74
CA GLN A 46 -14.44 11.86 -10.31
C GLN A 46 -13.24 11.45 -9.46
N TYR A 47 -12.25 10.74 -10.03
CA TYR A 47 -11.15 10.15 -9.26
C TYR A 47 -9.80 10.87 -9.42
N PHE A 48 -9.66 11.78 -10.39
CA PHE A 48 -8.43 12.54 -10.62
C PHE A 48 -7.90 13.24 -9.36
N VAL A 49 -8.78 13.78 -8.52
CA VAL A 49 -8.40 14.47 -7.27
C VAL A 49 -7.81 13.54 -6.21
N PHE A 50 -8.00 12.23 -6.32
CA PHE A 50 -7.54 11.23 -5.35
C PHE A 50 -6.25 10.53 -5.79
N GLU A 51 -5.68 10.88 -6.94
CA GLU A 51 -4.46 10.27 -7.47
C GLU A 51 -3.33 10.23 -6.43
N ASP A 52 -3.01 11.37 -5.80
CA ASP A 52 -1.97 11.46 -4.77
C ASP A 52 -2.30 10.63 -3.52
N PHE A 53 -3.58 10.55 -3.15
CA PHE A 53 -4.03 9.77 -1.99
C PHE A 53 -3.91 8.27 -2.26
N LEU A 54 -4.23 7.83 -3.48
CA LEU A 54 -4.07 6.44 -3.90
C LEU A 54 -2.60 6.03 -3.83
N TYR A 55 -1.67 6.86 -4.29
CA TYR A 55 -0.24 6.56 -4.17
C TYR A 55 0.22 6.45 -2.71
N GLN A 56 -0.20 7.38 -1.84
CA GLN A 56 0.16 7.38 -0.42
C GLN A 56 -0.31 6.12 0.32
N VAL A 57 -1.41 5.52 -0.12
CA VAL A 57 -1.95 4.30 0.48
C VAL A 57 -1.33 3.05 -0.17
N LEU A 58 -1.36 2.95 -1.50
CA LEU A 58 -0.96 1.73 -2.22
C LEU A 58 0.52 1.41 -2.09
N LEU A 59 1.40 2.42 -2.08
CA LEU A 59 2.84 2.18 -2.02
C LEU A 59 3.28 1.51 -0.71
N PRO A 60 2.91 2.00 0.50
CA PRO A 60 3.20 1.29 1.75
C PRO A 60 2.66 -0.14 1.79
N PHE A 61 1.43 -0.36 1.29
CA PHE A 61 0.84 -1.71 1.24
C PHE A 61 1.61 -2.65 0.30
N SER A 62 2.15 -2.15 -0.82
CA SER A 62 3.00 -2.95 -1.71
C SER A 62 4.32 -3.41 -1.06
N ARG A 63 4.76 -2.73 0.00
CA ARG A 63 5.97 -3.06 0.77
C ARG A 63 5.70 -3.97 1.96
N ASP A 64 4.43 -4.19 2.27
CA ASP A 64 4.05 -5.05 3.37
C ASP A 64 4.34 -6.53 3.03
N THR A 65 5.38 -7.06 3.66
CA THR A 65 5.77 -8.48 3.56
C THR A 65 5.10 -9.34 4.63
N HIS A 66 4.41 -8.74 5.61
CA HIS A 66 3.70 -9.45 6.67
C HIS A 66 2.51 -10.22 6.10
N VAL A 67 1.80 -9.64 5.13
CA VAL A 67 0.73 -10.32 4.39
C VAL A 67 1.27 -11.57 3.69
N LEU A 68 2.47 -11.50 3.10
CA LEU A 68 3.10 -12.64 2.42
C LEU A 68 3.40 -13.80 3.38
N LYS A 69 3.83 -13.51 4.61
CA LYS A 69 4.08 -14.52 5.65
C LYS A 69 2.81 -15.27 6.06
N HIS A 70 1.65 -14.63 6.00
CA HIS A 70 0.38 -15.32 6.22
C HIS A 70 0.06 -16.32 5.11
N PHE A 71 0.49 -16.07 3.87
CA PHE A 71 0.32 -17.02 2.76
C PHE A 71 1.27 -18.21 2.85
N ASP A 72 2.48 -18.05 3.39
CA ASP A 72 3.39 -19.18 3.64
C ASP A 72 2.78 -20.18 4.63
N GLN A 73 2.07 -19.68 5.65
CA GLN A 73 1.37 -20.49 6.66
C GLN A 73 0.06 -21.10 6.15
N ASN A 74 -0.47 -20.59 5.04
CA ASN A 74 -1.69 -21.08 4.41
C ASN A 74 -1.40 -22.05 3.25
N SER A 75 -0.21 -22.66 3.24
CA SER A 75 0.05 -23.88 2.45
C SER A 75 -0.93 -24.96 2.91
N ALA A 76 -2.12 -24.94 2.31
CA ALA A 76 -3.11 -25.99 2.41
C ALA A 76 -2.41 -27.31 2.05
N THR A 77 -2.18 -28.12 3.07
CA THR A 77 -1.91 -29.54 2.95
C THR A 77 -3.22 -30.28 3.11
#